data_AF-E0UEN8-F1
#
_entry.id   AF-E0UEN8-F1
#
_cell.length_a   1.000
_cell.length_b   1.000
_cell.length_c   1.000
_cell.angle_alpha   90.00
_cell.angle_beta   90.00
_cell.angle_gamma   90.00
#
_symmetry.space_group_name_H-M   'P 1'
#
loop_
_entity.id
_entity.type
_entity.pdbx_description
1 polymer ?
#
loop_
_entity_poly.entity_id
_entity_poly.type
_entity_poly.pdbx_seq_one_letter_code
_entity_poly.pdbx_strand_id
1 'polypeptide(L)'
;MTAYSTPDVRHEENWFKLTLLAYVNLWAARKLAVVLPRPWEQYLKTNELIKISPSLVQRDFERIISTLGTFASSPKRRGYSSGRIKGYKQVPRTRHQVIKKRQKNKLNK
;
A
#
# COMPACT_ATOMS: atom_id res chain seq x y z
N MET A 1 13.99 -24.13 18.47
CA MET A 1 15.03 -23.20 18.97
C MET A 1 14.48 -21.77 18.98
N THR A 2 13.64 -21.40 19.96
CA THR A 2 13.17 -20.01 20.24
C THR A 2 12.39 -19.94 21.58
N ALA A 3 12.66 -20.82 22.55
CA ALA A 3 11.79 -20.99 23.73
C ALA A 3 11.88 -19.85 24.78
N TYR A 4 12.79 -18.86 24.61
CA TYR A 4 13.12 -17.86 25.64
C TYR A 4 12.79 -16.41 25.26
N SER A 5 12.24 -16.13 24.07
CA SER A 5 11.88 -14.77 23.65
C SER A 5 10.37 -14.69 23.42
N THR A 6 9.73 -13.59 23.83
CA THR A 6 8.34 -13.31 23.42
C THR A 6 8.33 -13.15 21.89
N PRO A 7 7.62 -14.00 21.15
CA PRO A 7 7.61 -13.93 19.70
C PRO A 7 6.94 -12.62 19.25
N ASP A 8 7.54 -11.93 18.28
CA ASP A 8 6.88 -10.77 17.66
C ASP A 8 5.85 -11.27 16.64
N VAL A 9 4.61 -11.45 17.10
CA VAL A 9 3.50 -12.01 16.31
C VAL A 9 2.81 -10.95 15.44
N ARG A 10 3.16 -9.66 15.57
CA ARG A 10 2.43 -8.56 14.90
C ARG A 10 2.39 -8.73 13.39
N HIS A 11 3.51 -9.14 12.79
CA HIS A 11 3.60 -9.37 11.36
C HIS A 11 2.74 -10.56 10.91
N GLU A 12 2.73 -11.64 11.70
CA GLU A 12 1.94 -12.83 11.43
C GLU A 12 0.44 -12.56 11.55
N GLU A 13 0.01 -11.86 12.60
CA GLU A 13 -1.39 -11.47 12.79
C GLU A 13 -1.89 -10.56 11.67
N ASN A 14 -1.07 -9.59 11.25
CA ASN A 14 -1.41 -8.71 10.14
C ASN A 14 -1.51 -9.50 8.82
N TRP A 15 -0.60 -10.44 8.60
CA TRP A 15 -0.67 -11.33 7.45
C TRP A 15 -1.94 -12.17 7.46
N PHE A 16 -2.33 -12.73 8.61
CA PHE A 16 -3.57 -13.49 8.76
C PHE A 16 -4.82 -12.64 8.45
N LYS A 17 -4.86 -11.40 8.93
CA LYS A 17 -5.96 -10.47 8.63
C LYS A 17 -6.03 -10.16 7.12
N LEU A 18 -4.89 -9.94 6.47
CA LEU A 18 -4.82 -9.67 5.03
C LEU A 18 -5.25 -10.87 4.19
N THR A 19 -4.84 -12.09 4.56
CA THR A 19 -5.22 -13.31 3.82
C THR A 19 -6.72 -13.61 3.94
N LEU A 20 -7.30 -13.42 5.13
CA LEU A 20 -8.75 -13.52 5.32
C LEU A 20 -9.51 -12.50 4.46
N LEU A 21 -9.07 -11.25 4.47
CA LEU A 21 -9.69 -10.20 3.66
C LEU A 21 -9.58 -10.50 2.16
N ALA A 22 -8.44 -11.00 1.70
CA ALA A 22 -8.27 -11.44 0.32
C ALA A 22 -9.24 -12.58 -0.04
N TYR A 23 -9.45 -13.56 0.85
CA TYR A 23 -10.38 -14.66 0.60
C TYR A 23 -11.83 -14.19 0.53
N VAL A 24 -12.24 -13.26 1.39
CA VAL A 24 -13.57 -12.63 1.33
C VAL A 24 -13.76 -11.90 0.00
N ASN A 25 -12.73 -11.20 -0.49
CA ASN A 25 -12.79 -10.53 -1.79
C ASN A 25 -12.96 -11.54 -2.95
N LEU A 26 -12.27 -12.67 -2.92
CA LEU A 26 -12.46 -13.74 -3.92
C LEU A 26 -13.88 -14.33 -3.86
N TRP A 27 -14.42 -14.53 -2.66
CA TRP A 27 -15.80 -15.00 -2.51
C TRP A 27 -16.82 -13.98 -3.03
N ALA A 28 -16.63 -12.69 -2.75
CA ALA A 28 -17.51 -11.62 -3.23
C ALA A 28 -17.48 -11.50 -4.76
N ALA A 29 -16.29 -11.61 -5.36
CA ALA A 29 -16.09 -11.48 -6.80
C ALA A 29 -16.54 -12.72 -7.61
N ARG A 30 -16.90 -13.84 -6.96
CA ARG A 30 -17.23 -15.11 -7.63
C ARG A 30 -18.32 -15.03 -8.71
N LYS A 31 -19.25 -14.07 -8.60
CA LYS A 31 -20.35 -13.88 -9.55
C LYS A 31 -19.94 -13.06 -10.78
N LEU A 32 -18.82 -12.35 -10.69
CA LEU A 32 -18.26 -11.55 -11.78
C LEU A 32 -17.16 -12.30 -12.54
N ALA A 33 -16.63 -13.37 -11.94
CA ALA A 33 -15.51 -14.12 -12.45
C ALA A 33 -15.88 -14.97 -13.67
N VAL A 34 -14.98 -14.98 -14.65
CA VAL A 34 -15.02 -15.82 -15.84
C VAL A 34 -13.88 -16.83 -15.77
N VAL A 35 -14.11 -18.05 -16.27
CA VAL A 35 -13.08 -19.08 -16.32
C VAL A 35 -12.12 -18.78 -17.47
N LEU A 36 -11.01 -18.11 -17.15
CA LEU A 36 -9.95 -17.85 -18.11
C LEU A 36 -9.02 -19.07 -18.25
N PRO A 37 -8.81 -19.60 -19.48
CA PRO A 37 -7.84 -20.65 -19.73
C PRO A 37 -6.42 -20.10 -19.48
N ARG A 38 -5.51 -20.95 -19.02
CA ARG A 38 -4.09 -20.58 -18.97
C ARG A 38 -3.54 -20.43 -20.40
N PRO A 39 -2.43 -19.69 -20.59
CA PRO A 39 -1.84 -19.50 -21.91
C PRO A 39 -1.50 -20.82 -22.64
N TRP A 40 -1.23 -21.90 -21.93
CA TRP A 40 -0.97 -23.23 -22.49
C TRP A 40 -2.20 -24.16 -22.54
N GLU A 41 -3.33 -23.76 -21.94
CA GLU A 41 -4.59 -24.52 -21.92
C GLU A 41 -5.53 -24.11 -23.07
N GLN A 42 -5.08 -23.27 -24.01
CA GLN A 42 -5.92 -22.71 -25.09
C GLN A 42 -6.59 -23.77 -25.98
N TYR A 43 -5.98 -24.96 -26.08
CA TYR A 43 -6.50 -26.07 -26.88
C TYR A 43 -7.59 -26.88 -26.17
N LEU A 44 -7.78 -26.71 -24.86
CA LEU A 44 -8.83 -27.39 -24.11
C LEU A 44 -10.16 -26.68 -24.34
N LYS A 45 -11.20 -27.44 -24.66
CA LYS A 45 -12.57 -26.91 -24.72
C LYS A 45 -12.95 -26.41 -23.33
N THR A 46 -13.28 -25.13 -23.23
CA THR A 46 -13.81 -24.53 -22.00
C THR A 46 -15.17 -25.15 -21.71
N ASN A 47 -15.28 -25.89 -20.61
CA ASN A 47 -16.55 -26.44 -20.16
C ASN A 47 -17.39 -25.33 -19.50
N GLU A 48 -18.58 -25.06 -20.04
CA GLU A 48 -19.50 -24.04 -19.53
C GLU A 48 -20.06 -24.39 -18.13
N LEU A 49 -19.98 -25.65 -17.72
CA LEU A 49 -20.54 -26.18 -16.47
C LEU A 49 -19.55 -26.16 -15.28
N ILE A 50 -18.39 -25.51 -15.42
CA ILE A 50 -17.38 -25.50 -14.35
C ILE A 50 -17.88 -24.65 -13.16
N LYS A 51 -17.99 -25.29 -11.98
CA LYS A 51 -18.20 -24.56 -10.72
C LYS A 51 -17.00 -23.66 -10.45
N ILE A 52 -17.25 -22.35 -10.33
CA ILE A 52 -16.22 -21.34 -10.06
C ILE A 52 -15.63 -21.57 -8.65
N SER A 53 -14.37 -21.98 -8.60
CA SER A 53 -13.59 -22.09 -7.36
C SER A 53 -12.86 -20.78 -7.04
N PRO A 54 -12.48 -20.52 -5.77
CA PRO A 54 -11.73 -19.32 -5.40
C PRO A 54 -10.44 -19.13 -6.22
N SER A 55 -9.77 -20.21 -6.61
CA SER A 55 -8.58 -20.18 -7.46
C SER A 55 -8.86 -19.72 -8.90
N LEU A 56 -10.05 -20.02 -9.43
CA LEU A 56 -10.49 -19.50 -10.73
C LEU A 56 -10.85 -18.02 -10.63
N VAL A 57 -11.49 -17.58 -9.55
CA VAL A 57 -11.74 -16.15 -9.29
C VAL A 57 -10.43 -15.39 -9.18
N GLN A 58 -9.45 -15.93 -8.45
CA GLN A 58 -8.13 -15.31 -8.28
C GLN A 58 -7.45 -15.08 -9.63
N ARG A 59 -7.63 -15.99 -10.59
CA ARG A 59 -7.06 -15.87 -11.93
C ARG A 59 -7.69 -14.73 -12.75
N ASP A 60 -9.00 -14.56 -12.64
CA ASP A 60 -9.74 -13.49 -13.34
C ASP A 60 -9.77 -12.17 -12.54
N PHE A 61 -9.21 -12.16 -11.33
CA PHE A 61 -9.32 -11.04 -10.40
C PHE A 61 -8.66 -9.76 -10.94
N GLU A 62 -7.60 -9.89 -11.74
CA GLU A 62 -6.96 -8.76 -12.42
C GLU A 62 -7.94 -8.03 -13.36
N ARG A 63 -8.69 -8.78 -14.18
CA ARG A 63 -9.73 -8.22 -15.05
C ARG A 63 -10.81 -7.54 -14.21
N ILE A 64 -11.27 -8.17 -13.13
CA ILE A 64 -12.30 -7.61 -12.23
C ILE A 64 -11.82 -6.32 -11.58
N ILE A 65 -10.59 -6.24 -11.08
CA ILE A 65 -10.07 -5.00 -10.49
C ILE A 65 -9.90 -3.92 -11.55
N SER A 66 -9.47 -4.29 -12.76
CA SER A 66 -9.27 -3.32 -13.85
C SER A 66 -10.54 -2.56 -14.22
N THR A 67 -11.73 -3.18 -14.07
CA THR A 67 -13.01 -2.51 -14.35
C THR A 67 -13.39 -1.47 -13.30
N LEU A 68 -12.87 -1.61 -12.06
CA LEU A 68 -13.04 -0.60 -11.01
C LEU A 68 -12.19 0.66 -11.28
N GLY A 69 -11.20 0.56 -12.17
CA GLY A 69 -10.24 1.62 -12.43
C GLY A 69 -9.20 1.77 -11.31
N THR A 70 -8.46 2.88 -11.32
CA THR A 70 -7.43 3.16 -10.30
C THR A 70 -7.83 4.39 -9.49
N PHE A 71 -8.07 4.22 -8.19
CA PHE A 71 -8.28 5.35 -7.27
C PHE A 71 -6.98 6.10 -6.94
N ALA A 72 -5.82 5.55 -7.32
CA ALA A 72 -4.54 6.18 -7.09
C ALA A 72 -4.40 7.43 -7.97
N SER A 73 -3.97 8.53 -7.35
CA SER A 73 -3.50 9.69 -8.11
C SER A 73 -2.29 9.30 -8.95
N SER A 74 -2.16 9.88 -10.14
CA SER A 74 -0.98 9.65 -10.97
C SER A 74 0.29 9.98 -10.19
N PRO A 75 1.36 9.17 -10.33
CA PRO A 75 2.61 9.41 -9.62
C PRO A 75 3.17 10.79 -10.01
N LYS A 76 3.85 11.45 -9.06
CA LYS A 76 4.54 12.71 -9.33
C LYS A 76 5.57 12.47 -10.45
N ARG A 77 5.46 13.24 -11.54
CA ARG A 77 6.40 13.15 -12.68
C ARG A 77 7.83 13.41 -12.18
N ARG A 78 8.79 12.70 -12.78
CA ARG A 78 10.22 12.90 -12.51
C ARG A 78 10.64 14.31 -12.89
N GLY A 79 11.39 14.98 -12.02
CA GLY A 79 11.90 16.33 -12.22
C GLY A 79 11.58 17.26 -11.06
N TYR A 80 12.10 18.49 -11.14
CA TYR A 80 11.76 19.54 -10.20
C TYR A 80 10.33 20.02 -10.48
N SER A 81 9.53 20.19 -9.44
CA SER A 81 8.23 20.86 -9.58
C SER A 81 8.46 22.25 -10.17
N SER A 82 7.52 22.76 -10.97
CA SER A 82 7.44 24.19 -11.27
C SER A 82 7.57 24.91 -9.94
N GLY A 83 8.61 25.73 -9.78
CA GLY A 83 8.91 26.37 -8.50
C GLY A 83 7.78 27.31 -8.05
N ARG A 84 8.11 28.27 -7.21
CA ARG A 84 7.12 29.27 -6.80
C ARG A 84 6.65 30.05 -8.02
N ILE A 85 5.35 30.36 -8.06
CA ILE A 85 4.76 31.24 -9.06
C ILE A 85 5.50 32.58 -8.99
N LYS A 86 5.82 33.17 -10.14
CA LYS A 86 6.49 34.48 -10.22
C LYS A 86 5.66 35.52 -9.46
N GLY A 87 6.27 36.21 -8.50
CA GLY A 87 5.58 37.18 -7.64
C GLY A 87 5.06 36.61 -6.31
N TYR A 88 5.19 35.31 -6.06
CA TYR A 88 4.83 34.72 -4.77
C TYR A 88 5.76 35.22 -3.65
N LYS A 89 5.20 35.97 -2.70
CA LYS A 89 5.92 36.50 -1.53
C LYS A 89 5.74 35.54 -0.34
N GLN A 90 6.84 35.15 0.29
CA GLN A 90 6.80 34.38 1.54
C GLN A 90 6.79 35.30 2.75
N VAL A 91 6.10 34.87 3.80
CA VAL A 91 6.18 35.52 5.11
C VAL A 91 7.61 35.34 5.64
N PRO A 92 8.25 36.40 6.18
CA PRO A 92 9.53 36.27 6.85
C PRO A 92 9.46 35.23 7.98
N ARG A 93 10.52 34.42 8.13
CA ARG A 93 10.62 33.45 9.23
C ARG A 93 10.55 34.18 10.57
N THR A 94 9.83 33.60 11.54
CA THR A 94 9.79 34.09 12.92
C THR A 94 11.20 34.21 13.49
N ARG A 95 11.55 35.40 14.00
CA ARG A 95 12.82 35.61 14.68
C ARG A 95 12.71 35.10 16.12
N HIS A 96 13.51 34.10 16.47
CA HIS A 96 13.65 33.64 17.84
C HIS A 96 14.75 34.44 18.55
N GLN A 97 14.60 34.67 19.86
CA GLN A 97 15.62 35.36 20.65
C GLN A 97 16.91 34.53 20.69
N VAL A 98 18.06 35.20 20.57
CA VAL A 98 19.38 34.56 20.68
C VAL A 98 19.71 34.37 22.15
N ILE A 99 19.64 33.13 22.63
CA ILE A 99 20.07 32.77 23.99
C ILE A 99 21.60 32.73 24.02
N LYS A 100 22.22 33.75 24.63
CA LYS A 100 23.67 33.78 24.87
C LYS A 100 23.98 33.08 26.20
N LYS A 101 24.96 32.17 26.20
CA LYS A 101 25.45 31.53 27.43
C LYS A 101 26.03 32.61 28.36
N ARG A 102 25.57 32.64 29.61
CA ARG A 102 26.15 33.51 30.65
C ARG A 102 27.50 32.94 31.09
N GLN A 103 28.47 33.82 31.38
CA GLN A 103 29.71 33.39 32.02
C GLN A 103 29.40 32.95 33.45
N LYS A 104 30.00 31.83 33.86
CA LYS A 104 29.79 31.22 35.17
C LYS A 104 30.64 31.98 36.18
N ASN A 105 30.02 32.72 37.10
CA ASN A 105 30.75 33.31 38.22
C ASN A 105 31.35 32.18 39.06
N LYS A 106 32.66 32.17 39.23
CA LYS A 106 33.32 31.30 40.21
C LYS A 106 32.96 31.83 41.59
N LEU A 107 32.29 31.02 42.40
CA LEU A 107 32.19 31.28 43.84
C LEU A 107 33.62 31.25 44.38
N ASN A 108 34.09 32.36 44.93
CA ASN A 108 35.33 32.38 45.71
C ASN A 108 35.10 31.53 46.97
N LYS A 109 35.99 30.56 47.18
CA LYS A 109 35.97 29.61 48.29
C LYS A 109 36.67 30.20 49.51
#